data_AF-A0A0M9U3F4-F1
#
_entry.id   AF-A0A0M9U3F4-F1
#
_cell.length_a   1.000
_cell.length_b   1.000
_cell.length_c   1.000
_cell.angle_alpha   90.00
_cell.angle_beta   90.00
_cell.angle_gamma   90.00
#
_symmetry.space_group_name_H-M   'P 1'
#
loop_
_entity.id
_entity.type
_entity.pdbx_description
1 polymer ?
#
loop_
_entity_poly.entity_id
_entity_poly.type
_entity_poly.pdbx_seq_one_letter_code
_entity_poly.pdbx_strand_id
1 'polypeptide(L)'
;APSSGRVPTPPLPSPGMELDLRGQRAEDALEMLQTYIDNAYMTGMPFVRIIHGKGTGRLRQVVREALQASSYVARFETGQESEGGDGVTVAHMKED
;
A
#
# COMPACT_ATOMS: atom_id res chain seq x y z
N ALA A 1 -24.49 -32.06 20.70
CA ALA A 1 -23.16 -31.69 20.20
C ALA A 1 -23.07 -30.17 20.19
N PRO A 2 -22.08 -29.52 20.85
CA PRO A 2 -21.92 -28.09 20.70
C PRO A 2 -21.21 -27.81 19.38
N SER A 3 -21.91 -27.10 18.49
CA SER A 3 -21.33 -26.47 17.31
C SER A 3 -20.29 -25.44 17.77
N SER A 4 -19.02 -25.71 17.47
CA SER A 4 -17.91 -24.81 17.74
C SER A 4 -18.16 -23.51 16.98
N GLY A 5 -18.62 -22.48 17.69
CA GLY A 5 -18.82 -21.15 17.13
C GLY A 5 -17.50 -20.65 16.58
N ARG A 6 -17.47 -20.29 15.29
CA ARG A 6 -16.34 -19.59 14.69
C ARG A 6 -16.15 -18.31 15.50
N VAL A 7 -15.04 -18.22 16.22
CA VAL A 7 -14.67 -16.98 16.92
C VAL A 7 -14.51 -15.91 15.83
N PRO A 8 -15.23 -14.78 15.88
CA PRO A 8 -14.99 -13.70 14.94
C PRO A 8 -13.57 -13.20 15.19
N THR A 9 -12.67 -13.37 14.23
CA THR A 9 -11.38 -12.69 14.27
C THR A 9 -11.68 -11.19 14.32
N PRO A 10 -11.18 -10.45 15.33
CA PRO A 10 -11.38 -9.02 15.34
C PRO A 10 -10.79 -8.45 14.05
N PRO A 11 -11.46 -7.48 13.39
CA PRO A 11 -10.93 -6.88 12.19
C PRO A 11 -9.54 -6.32 12.50
N LEU A 12 -8.55 -6.69 11.69
CA LEU A 12 -7.22 -6.10 11.78
C LEU A 12 -7.39 -4.58 11.66
N PRO A 13 -6.70 -3.77 12.49
CA PRO A 13 -6.76 -2.33 12.36
C PRO A 13 -6.31 -1.95 10.95
N SER A 14 -7.13 -1.16 10.24
CA SER A 14 -6.76 -0.71 8.90
C SER A 14 -5.48 0.13 8.99
N PRO A 15 -4.53 -0.04 8.06
CA PRO A 15 -3.28 0.71 8.11
C PRO A 15 -3.44 2.20 7.69
N GLY A 16 -4.68 2.64 7.44
CA GLY A 16 -5.00 3.94 6.84
C GLY A 16 -4.90 3.95 5.32
N MET A 17 -5.51 4.94 4.67
CA MET A 17 -5.52 5.04 3.19
C MET A 17 -4.19 5.56 2.60
N GLU A 18 -3.29 6.06 3.45
CA GLU A 18 -2.02 6.64 3.01
C GLU A 18 -0.82 6.04 3.74
N LEU A 19 0.29 5.88 3.02
CA LEU A 19 1.61 5.57 3.54
C LEU A 19 2.58 6.69 3.14
N ASP A 20 3.20 7.36 4.12
CA ASP A 20 4.25 8.36 3.87
C ASP A 20 5.65 7.75 4.01
N LEU A 21 6.40 7.79 2.92
CA LEU A 21 7.77 7.27 2.80
C LEU A 21 8.81 8.38 2.60
N ARG A 22 8.41 9.66 2.69
CA ARG A 22 9.34 10.77 2.49
C ARG A 22 10.44 10.76 3.54
N GLY A 23 11.67 11.01 3.09
CA GLY A 23 12.86 11.04 3.94
C GLY A 23 13.39 9.67 4.34
N GLN A 24 12.69 8.58 4.00
CA GLN A 24 13.17 7.23 4.25
C GLN A 24 14.28 6.84 3.28
N ARG A 25 15.16 5.94 3.72
CA ARG A 25 16.11 5.28 2.81
C ARG A 25 15.34 4.24 1.98
N ALA A 26 15.89 3.90 0.83
CA ALA A 26 15.19 3.04 -0.12
C ALA A 26 14.86 1.65 0.44
N GLU A 27 15.75 1.08 1.25
CA GLU A 27 15.55 -0.22 1.92
C GLU A 27 14.43 -0.14 2.97
N ASP A 28 14.49 0.83 3.88
CA ASP A 28 13.46 1.05 4.91
C ASP A 28 12.08 1.28 4.27
N ALA A 29 12.02 2.09 3.21
CA ALA A 29 10.80 2.38 2.48
C ALA A 29 10.18 1.13 1.86
N LEU A 30 11.01 0.20 1.38
CA LEU A 30 10.57 -1.06 0.78
C LEU A 30 9.99 -2.02 1.81
N GLU A 31 10.59 -2.10 3.00
CA GLU A 31 10.06 -2.92 4.11
C GLU A 31 8.72 -2.39 4.62
N MET A 32 8.62 -1.06 4.80
CA MET A 32 7.38 -0.39 5.19
C MET A 32 6.28 -0.61 4.15
N LEU A 33 6.61 -0.46 2.86
CA LEU A 33 5.65 -0.65 1.77
C LEU A 33 5.11 -2.08 1.72
N GLN A 34 5.97 -3.10 1.84
CA GLN A 34 5.55 -4.50 1.81
C GLN A 34 4.54 -4.81 2.92
N THR A 35 4.86 -4.42 4.15
CA THR A 35 4.00 -4.60 5.31
C THR A 35 2.66 -3.86 5.13
N TYR A 36 2.72 -2.63 4.60
CA TYR A 36 1.54 -1.82 4.36
C TYR A 36 0.61 -2.41 3.29
N ILE A 37 1.15 -2.90 2.17
CA ILE A 37 0.36 -3.48 1.08
C ILE A 37 -0.29 -4.80 1.51
N ASP A 38 0.42 -5.63 2.29
CA ASP A 38 -0.15 -6.86 2.87
C ASP A 38 -1.35 -6.54 3.78
N ASN A 39 -1.18 -5.60 4.71
CA ASN A 39 -2.28 -5.15 5.58
C ASN A 39 -3.43 -4.52 4.80
N ALA A 40 -3.14 -3.75 3.74
CA ALA A 40 -4.14 -3.14 2.89
C ALA A 40 -5.02 -4.18 2.19
N TYR A 41 -4.39 -5.22 1.67
CA TYR A 41 -5.08 -6.34 1.04
C TYR A 41 -5.91 -7.13 2.07
N MET A 42 -5.32 -7.52 3.21
CA MET A 42 -6.03 -8.26 4.26
C MET A 42 -7.23 -7.53 4.84
N THR A 43 -7.23 -6.19 4.82
CA THR A 43 -8.33 -5.35 5.30
C THR A 43 -9.32 -4.98 4.20
N GLY A 44 -9.14 -5.50 2.98
CA GLY A 44 -10.05 -5.30 1.85
C GLY A 44 -10.09 -3.86 1.36
N MET A 45 -8.99 -3.11 1.48
CA MET A 45 -8.96 -1.74 0.97
C MET A 45 -9.01 -1.75 -0.55
N PRO A 46 -9.88 -0.96 -1.20
CA PRO A 46 -9.97 -0.94 -2.65
C PRO A 46 -8.73 -0.30 -3.29
N PHE A 47 -8.15 0.69 -2.61
CA PHE A 47 -6.95 1.38 -3.05
C PHE A 47 -6.21 2.02 -1.86
N VAL A 48 -4.95 2.37 -2.10
CA VAL A 48 -4.10 3.10 -1.16
C VAL A 48 -3.22 4.12 -1.88
N ARG A 49 -2.74 5.12 -1.14
CA ARG A 49 -1.87 6.19 -1.64
C ARG A 49 -0.50 6.10 -0.98
N ILE A 50 0.55 6.07 -1.78
CA ILE A 50 1.93 5.98 -1.30
C ILE A 50 2.65 7.28 -1.63
N ILE A 51 2.97 8.05 -0.59
CA ILE A 51 3.62 9.36 -0.69
C ILE A 51 5.13 9.15 -0.60
N HIS A 52 5.80 9.09 -1.74
CA HIS A 52 7.26 8.93 -1.82
C HIS A 52 8.00 10.26 -2.10
N GLY A 53 7.25 11.34 -2.36
CA GLY A 53 7.80 12.64 -2.74
C GLY A 53 8.34 12.66 -4.18
N LYS A 54 8.63 13.86 -4.68
CA LYS A 54 9.12 14.07 -6.06
C LYS A 54 10.62 13.81 -6.15
N GLY A 55 11.40 14.55 -5.36
CA GLY A 55 12.85 14.37 -5.15
C GLY A 55 13.63 14.06 -6.44
N THR A 56 14.62 13.18 -6.32
CA THR A 56 15.36 12.59 -7.44
C THR A 56 14.57 11.50 -8.18
N GLY A 57 13.38 11.15 -7.69
CA GLY A 57 12.58 10.02 -8.18
C GLY A 57 13.02 8.64 -7.69
N ARG A 58 14.05 8.54 -6.83
CA ARG A 58 14.55 7.23 -6.37
C ARG A 58 13.51 6.41 -5.61
N LEU A 59 12.81 7.01 -4.65
CA LEU A 59 11.75 6.31 -3.91
C LEU A 59 10.56 5.98 -4.82
N ARG A 60 10.19 6.86 -5.76
CA ARG A 60 9.17 6.56 -6.77
C ARG A 60 9.50 5.30 -7.55
N GLN A 61 10.75 5.16 -8.01
CA GLN A 61 11.20 3.99 -8.74
C GLN A 61 11.07 2.72 -7.89
N VAL A 62 11.62 2.73 -6.68
CA VAL A 62 11.62 1.56 -5.77
C VAL A 62 10.19 1.14 -5.42
N VAL A 63 9.31 2.11 -5.11
CA VAL A 63 7.89 1.84 -4.83
C VAL A 63 7.22 1.18 -6.03
N ARG A 64 7.37 1.73 -7.23
CA ARG A 64 6.70 1.20 -8.43
C ARG A 64 7.23 -0.18 -8.83
N GLU A 65 8.53 -0.43 -8.70
CA GLU A 65 9.13 -1.75 -8.90
C GLU A 65 8.54 -2.79 -7.93
N ALA A 66 8.41 -2.43 -6.65
CA ALA A 66 7.82 -3.31 -5.64
C ALA A 66 6.33 -3.58 -5.89
N LEU A 67 5.55 -2.55 -6.23
CA LEU A 67 4.13 -2.72 -6.57
C LEU A 67 3.94 -3.60 -7.80
N GLN A 68 4.81 -3.46 -8.81
CA GLN A 68 4.77 -4.27 -10.02
C GLN A 68 5.04 -5.76 -9.74
N ALA A 69 5.85 -6.07 -8.73
CA ALA A 69 6.16 -7.43 -8.30
C ALA A 69 5.12 -8.02 -7.31
N SER A 70 4.23 -7.19 -6.76
CA SER A 70 3.25 -7.61 -5.75
C SER A 70 2.11 -8.43 -6.36
N SER A 71 1.80 -9.57 -5.75
CA SER A 71 0.60 -10.35 -6.10
C SER A 71 -0.70 -9.70 -5.65
N TYR A 72 -0.66 -8.75 -4.72
CA TYR A 72 -1.83 -8.12 -4.10
C TYR A 72 -2.33 -6.87 -4.85
N VAL A 73 -1.49 -6.27 -5.69
CA VAL A 73 -1.80 -5.05 -6.43
C VAL A 73 -2.35 -5.43 -7.81
N ALA A 74 -3.50 -4.87 -8.18
CA ALA A 74 -4.11 -5.06 -9.49
C ALA A 74 -3.49 -4.12 -10.54
N ARG A 75 -3.35 -2.84 -10.18
CA ARG A 75 -2.77 -1.78 -11.01
C ARG A 75 -2.32 -0.62 -10.15
N PHE A 76 -1.46 0.24 -10.69
CA PHE A 76 -1.05 1.47 -10.01
C PHE A 76 -0.82 2.60 -11.02
N GLU A 77 -1.03 3.83 -10.55
CA GLU A 77 -0.92 5.04 -11.35
C GLU A 77 -0.28 6.17 -10.55
N THR A 78 0.21 7.19 -11.25
CA THR A 78 0.63 8.43 -10.59
C THR A 78 -0.61 9.13 -10.03
N GLY A 79 -0.50 9.72 -8.85
CA GLY A 79 -1.60 10.50 -8.27
C GLY A 79 -1.95 11.72 -9.15
N GLN A 80 -3.20 12.15 -9.08
CA GLN A 80 -3.63 13.40 -9.71
C GLN A 80 -2.94 14.63 -9.07
N GLU A 81 -3.03 15.81 -9.70
CA GLU A 81 -2.44 17.03 -9.12
C GLU A 81 -3.00 17.35 -7.73
N SER A 82 -4.32 17.22 -7.54
CA SER A 82 -5.01 17.36 -6.24
C SER A 82 -4.58 16.33 -5.20
N GLU A 83 -3.94 15.26 -5.64
CA GLU A 83 -3.51 14.12 -4.84
C GLU A 83 -2.01 14.16 -4.53
N GLY A 84 -1.26 15.14 -5.06
CA GLY A 84 0.20 15.27 -4.86
C GLY A 84 1.03 15.00 -6.12
N GLY A 85 0.39 14.64 -7.25
CA GLY A 85 1.02 14.45 -8.55
C GLY A 85 2.12 13.39 -8.54
N ASP A 86 3.22 13.66 -9.24
CA ASP A 86 4.42 12.81 -9.33
C ASP A 86 5.09 12.42 -7.99
N GLY A 87 4.64 13.00 -6.88
CA GLY A 87 5.09 12.65 -5.54
C GLY A 87 4.30 11.50 -4.89
N VAL A 88 3.25 11.02 -5.56
CA VAL A 88 2.32 10.01 -5.04
C VAL A 88 2.08 8.93 -6.09
N THR A 89 2.06 7.69 -5.63
CA THR A 89 1.57 6.55 -6.41
C THR A 89 0.27 6.05 -5.78
N VAL A 90 -0.78 5.91 -6.57
CA VAL A 90 -2.05 5.30 -6.15
C VAL A 90 -2.03 3.84 -6.59
N ALA A 91 -2.15 2.92 -5.65
CA ALA A 91 -2.20 1.49 -5.90
C ALA A 91 -3.62 0.97 -5.67
N HIS A 92 -4.16 0.24 -6.64
CA HIS A 92 -5.48 -0.40 -6.57
C HIS A 92 -5.28 -1.88 -6.23
N MET A 93 -5.96 -2.35 -5.20
CA MET A 93 -5.80 -3.72 -4.72
C MET A 93 -6.59 -4.69 -5.59
N LYS A 94 -6.20 -5.96 -5.60
CA LYS A 94 -7.03 -7.01 -6.19
C LYS A 94 -8.22 -7.30 -5.29
N GLU A 95 -9.34 -7.61 -5.93
CA GLU A 95 -10.50 -8.20 -5.29
C GLU A 95 -10.28 -9.73 -5.23
N ASP A 96 -10.67 -10.36 -4.12
CA ASP A 96 -10.71 -11.82 -3.97
C ASP A 96 -11.88 -12.45 -4.75
#